data_AF-A0A7L2VGZ6-F1
#
_entry.id   AF-A0A7L2VGZ6-F1
#
_cell.length_a   1.000
_cell.length_b   1.000
_cell.length_c   1.000
_cell.angle_alpha   90.00
_cell.angle_beta   90.00
_cell.angle_gamma   90.00
#
_symmetry.space_group_name_H-M   'P 1'
#
loop_
_entity.id
_entity.type
_entity.pdbx_description
1 polymer ?
#
loop_
_entity_poly.entity_id
_entity_poly.type
_entity_poly.pdbx_seq_one_letter_code
_entity_poly.pdbx_strand_id
1 'polypeptide(L)'
;LEELPPKPVQDTGNILKQGYLEKRSRDHGFFGSEWQKRWCVLNTQTFYYYASEKSKQPKGNFSIEHYSARLASHLRKDSRKKCCFELICPGKRTYEFTASSPAEAEDWVDQIQFLLKDLSSLTIPYDEEDEEELYNDVDSSDSVHTTSHNTTLNQNESNVEMEDDDIYEVMPGKQPNKQ
;
A
#
# COMPACT_ATOMS: atom_id res chain seq x y z
N LEU A 1 12.25 13.57 -43.98
CA LEU A 1 11.73 13.11 -42.67
C LEU A 1 11.32 14.34 -41.91
N GLU A 2 10.09 14.39 -41.40
CA GLU A 2 9.60 15.52 -40.63
C GLU A 2 9.87 15.22 -39.15
N GLU A 3 10.86 15.91 -38.58
CA GLU A 3 11.36 15.64 -37.23
C GLU A 3 10.37 16.20 -36.21
N LEU A 4 9.50 15.32 -35.69
CA LEU A 4 8.50 15.70 -34.70
C LEU A 4 9.19 16.34 -33.48
N PRO A 5 8.75 17.54 -33.03
CA PRO A 5 9.34 18.16 -31.86
C PRO A 5 9.15 17.23 -30.65
N PRO A 6 10.17 17.03 -29.81
CA PRO A 6 10.09 16.09 -28.70
C PRO A 6 8.97 16.51 -27.75
N LYS A 7 7.88 15.73 -27.78
CA LYS A 7 6.68 15.92 -26.95
C LYS A 7 7.15 16.07 -25.50
N PRO A 8 6.76 17.14 -24.79
CA PRO A 8 7.08 17.23 -23.37
C PRO A 8 6.39 16.06 -22.67
N VAL A 9 7.13 15.33 -21.83
CA VAL A 9 6.56 14.27 -20.99
C VAL A 9 5.76 14.95 -19.88
N GLN A 10 4.54 15.38 -20.21
CA GLN A 10 3.53 15.89 -19.28
C GLN A 10 2.53 14.80 -18.86
N ASP A 11 2.82 13.54 -19.19
CA ASP A 11 2.02 12.39 -18.76
C ASP A 11 2.40 11.98 -17.32
N THR A 12 2.36 12.96 -16.40
CA THR A 12 2.25 12.69 -14.96
C THR A 12 0.77 12.46 -14.65
N GLY A 13 0.18 11.44 -15.28
CA GLY A 13 -1.26 11.19 -15.23
C GLY A 13 -1.81 11.18 -13.81
N ASN A 14 -2.99 11.78 -13.60
CA ASN A 14 -3.60 12.05 -12.29
C ASN A 14 -2.76 12.99 -11.39
N ILE A 15 -2.40 14.18 -11.91
CA ILE A 15 -1.88 15.28 -11.06
C ILE A 15 -2.95 15.68 -10.05
N LEU A 16 -2.63 15.57 -8.76
CA LEU A 16 -3.52 15.96 -7.66
C LEU A 16 -3.21 17.37 -7.18
N LYS A 17 -1.92 17.73 -7.11
CA LYS A 17 -1.49 19.06 -6.71
C LYS A 17 -0.19 19.45 -7.39
N GLN A 18 -0.10 20.70 -7.82
CA GLN A 18 1.13 21.25 -8.40
C GLN A 18 1.32 22.70 -7.98
N GLY A 19 2.58 23.13 -7.86
CA GLY A 19 2.90 24.48 -7.41
C GLY A 19 4.39 24.70 -7.18
N TYR A 20 4.79 25.95 -6.96
CA TYR A 20 6.17 26.26 -6.57
C TYR A 20 6.37 26.08 -5.06
N LEU A 21 7.42 25.36 -4.69
CA LEU A 21 7.87 25.20 -3.31
C LEU A 21 9.36 25.52 -3.20
N GLU A 22 9.80 26.07 -2.07
CA GLU A 22 11.20 26.14 -1.72
C GLU A 22 11.60 24.81 -1.06
N LYS A 23 12.37 23.97 -1.73
CA LYS A 23 12.85 22.68 -1.19
C LYS A 23 14.22 22.86 -0.55
N ARG A 24 14.46 22.28 0.64
CA ARG A 24 15.78 22.28 1.27
C ARG A 24 16.79 21.41 0.48
N SER A 25 18.01 21.92 0.31
CA SER A 25 19.13 21.20 -0.30
C SER A 25 19.54 20.02 0.59
N ARG A 26 20.04 18.94 -0.03
CA ARG A 26 20.69 17.84 0.72
C ARG A 26 22.06 18.29 1.21
N ASP A 27 22.84 18.77 0.26
CA ASP A 27 24.24 19.09 0.41
C ASP A 27 24.32 20.62 0.42
N HIS A 28 24.08 21.21 1.59
CA HIS A 28 24.24 22.65 1.78
C HIS A 28 25.71 22.99 2.00
N GLY A 29 26.51 22.81 0.95
CA GLY A 29 27.90 23.26 0.92
C GLY A 29 27.99 24.78 0.95
N PHE A 30 29.20 25.30 1.23
CA PHE A 30 29.52 26.72 1.47
C PHE A 30 29.03 27.75 0.44
N PHE A 31 28.58 27.32 -0.75
CA PHE A 31 28.13 28.18 -1.85
C PHE A 31 26.67 27.90 -2.31
N GLY A 32 25.93 27.06 -1.58
CA GLY A 32 24.52 26.78 -1.87
C GLY A 32 23.56 27.82 -1.28
N SER A 33 22.35 27.87 -1.82
CA SER A 33 21.18 28.34 -1.06
C SER A 33 20.55 27.15 -0.36
N GLU A 34 20.22 27.28 0.93
CA GLU A 34 19.61 26.22 1.73
C GLU A 34 18.27 25.82 1.12
N TRP A 35 17.49 26.85 0.77
CA TRP A 35 16.18 26.73 0.17
C TRP A 35 16.27 27.00 -1.33
N GLN A 36 15.79 26.05 -2.14
CA GLN A 36 15.83 26.13 -3.59
C GLN A 36 14.40 26.07 -4.15
N LYS A 37 13.97 27.13 -4.86
CA LYS A 37 12.67 27.12 -5.54
C LYS A 37 12.62 26.00 -6.60
N ARG A 38 11.60 25.17 -6.52
CA ARG A 38 11.31 24.06 -7.44
C ARG A 38 9.84 24.10 -7.81
N TRP A 39 9.52 23.65 -9.02
CA TRP A 39 8.14 23.33 -9.37
C TRP A 39 7.87 21.90 -8.93
N CYS A 40 6.91 21.71 -8.04
CA CYS A 40 6.57 20.41 -7.46
C CYS A 40 5.23 19.93 -8.02
N VAL A 41 5.14 18.64 -8.31
CA VAL A 41 3.97 17.96 -8.86
C VAL A 41 3.75 16.68 -8.06
N LEU A 42 2.60 16.57 -7.42
CA LEU A 42 2.15 15.41 -6.67
C LEU A 42 1.17 14.62 -7.53
N ASN A 43 1.55 13.38 -7.80
CA ASN A 43 0.71 12.32 -8.35
C ASN A 43 0.25 11.40 -7.20
N THR A 44 -0.72 10.52 -7.44
CA THR A 44 -1.29 9.56 -6.49
C THR A 44 -0.24 8.83 -5.64
N GLN A 45 0.81 8.30 -6.26
CA GLN A 45 1.86 7.53 -5.57
C GLN A 45 3.24 8.21 -5.57
N THR A 46 3.49 9.21 -6.42
CA THR A 46 4.83 9.77 -6.66
C THR A 46 4.86 11.30 -6.62
N PHE A 47 5.83 11.85 -5.89
CA PHE A 47 6.13 13.28 -5.84
C PHE A 47 7.30 13.61 -6.76
N TYR A 48 7.09 14.51 -7.72
CA TYR A 48 8.09 14.98 -8.68
C TYR A 48 8.49 16.42 -8.35
N TYR A 49 9.76 16.76 -8.60
CA TYR A 49 10.22 18.16 -8.52
C TYR A 49 11.12 18.53 -9.70
N TYR A 50 10.84 19.69 -10.29
CA TYR A 50 11.45 20.24 -11.49
C TYR A 50 12.20 21.54 -11.15
N ALA A 51 13.15 21.95 -11.99
CA ALA A 51 13.84 23.23 -11.79
C ALA A 51 12.89 24.42 -11.97
N SER A 52 11.95 24.29 -12.91
CA SER A 52 10.85 25.21 -13.20
C SER A 52 9.71 24.42 -13.85
N GLU A 53 8.51 24.98 -13.88
CA GLU A 53 7.32 24.45 -14.57
C GLU A 53 7.56 24.15 -16.06
N LYS A 54 8.42 24.93 -16.72
CA LYS A 54 8.80 24.76 -18.14
C LYS A 54 9.88 23.69 -18.37
N SER A 55 10.34 23.01 -17.33
CA SER A 55 11.42 22.01 -17.44
C SER A 55 10.90 20.69 -18.01
N LYS A 56 11.48 20.24 -19.13
CA LYS A 56 11.10 18.96 -19.78
C LYS A 56 11.41 17.70 -18.97
N GLN A 57 12.28 17.79 -17.96
CA GLN A 57 12.70 16.67 -17.12
C GLN A 57 12.64 17.06 -15.64
N PRO A 58 12.18 16.15 -14.74
CA PRO A 58 12.27 16.38 -13.31
C PRO A 58 13.74 16.38 -12.86
N LYS A 59 14.06 17.20 -11.84
CA LYS A 59 15.34 17.13 -11.12
C LYS A 59 15.40 15.93 -10.17
N GLY A 60 14.26 15.32 -9.88
CA GLY A 60 14.13 14.04 -9.20
C GLY A 60 12.67 13.76 -8.86
N ASN A 61 12.43 12.57 -8.34
CA ASN A 61 11.14 12.11 -7.84
C ASN A 61 11.34 11.17 -6.65
N PHE A 62 10.27 10.86 -5.93
CA PHE A 62 10.23 9.82 -4.90
C PHE A 62 8.79 9.31 -4.72
N SER A 63 8.62 8.01 -4.45
CA SER A 63 7.32 7.46 -4.04
C SER A 63 6.96 8.00 -2.65
N ILE A 64 5.71 8.46 -2.48
CA ILE A 64 5.20 8.95 -1.20
C ILE A 64 4.66 7.84 -0.30
N GLU A 65 4.35 6.67 -0.83
CA GLU A 65 3.59 5.56 -0.19
C GLU A 65 3.96 5.21 1.26
N HIS A 66 5.23 5.37 1.64
CA HIS A 66 5.73 5.05 3.00
C HIS A 66 6.16 6.30 3.81
N TYR A 67 5.84 7.50 3.31
CA TYR A 67 6.13 8.78 3.95
C TYR A 67 4.99 9.21 4.88
N SER A 68 5.26 10.21 5.69
CA SER A 68 4.27 10.94 6.49
C SER A 68 4.57 12.42 6.34
N ALA A 69 3.58 13.20 5.89
CA ALA A 69 3.67 14.64 5.77
C ALA A 69 3.25 15.32 7.08
N ARG A 70 3.99 16.34 7.53
CA ARG A 70 3.60 17.18 8.68
C ARG A 70 4.12 18.62 8.55
N LEU A 71 3.43 19.56 9.18
CA LEU A 71 3.95 20.92 9.37
C LEU A 71 5.19 20.90 10.27
N ALA A 72 6.20 21.69 9.90
CA ALA A 72 7.53 21.62 10.48
C ALA A 72 8.08 23.03 10.75
N SER A 73 7.47 23.70 11.73
CA SER A 73 7.79 25.09 12.10
C SER A 73 9.17 25.31 12.74
N HIS A 74 9.92 24.24 12.99
CA HIS A 74 11.30 24.28 13.46
C HIS A 74 12.33 24.45 12.32
N LEU A 75 11.92 24.26 11.05
CA LEU A 75 12.81 24.33 9.89
C LEU A 75 13.31 25.74 9.55
N ARG A 76 12.61 26.79 10.02
CA ARG A 76 13.00 28.20 9.84
C ARG A 76 12.74 28.99 11.12
N LYS A 77 13.52 30.06 11.31
CA LYS A 77 13.36 31.00 12.44
C LYS A 77 12.68 32.32 12.04
N ASP A 78 12.37 32.50 10.75
CA ASP A 78 11.75 33.69 10.18
C ASP A 78 10.21 33.63 10.21
N SER A 79 9.55 34.62 9.60
CA SER A 79 8.09 34.66 9.47
C SER A 79 7.51 33.51 8.64
N ARG A 80 8.31 32.88 7.75
CA ARG A 80 7.89 31.74 6.92
C ARG A 80 7.93 30.40 7.66
N LYS A 81 8.31 30.37 8.94
CA LYS A 81 8.29 29.13 9.75
C LYS A 81 6.93 28.42 9.75
N LYS A 82 5.82 29.16 9.67
CA LYS A 82 4.47 28.57 9.56
C LYS A 82 4.14 28.02 8.16
N CYS A 83 4.93 28.37 7.14
CA CYS A 83 4.79 27.86 5.77
C CYS A 83 5.65 26.61 5.51
N CYS A 84 6.28 26.05 6.54
CA CYS A 84 7.23 24.95 6.42
C CYS A 84 6.56 23.60 6.71
N PHE A 85 6.87 22.60 5.89
CA PHE A 85 6.43 21.22 6.09
C PHE A 85 7.51 20.22 5.67
N GLU A 86 7.40 18.98 6.14
CA GLU A 86 8.34 17.91 5.83
C GLU A 86 7.62 16.59 5.56
N LEU A 87 8.24 15.77 4.70
CA LEU A 87 7.87 14.38 4.46
C LEU A 87 8.97 13.51 5.05
N ILE A 88 8.62 12.70 6.06
CA ILE A 88 9.52 11.77 6.74
C ILE A 88 9.11 10.34 6.40
N CYS A 89 10.07 9.44 6.20
CA CYS A 89 9.83 8.00 6.10
C CYS A 89 10.91 7.28 6.92
N PRO A 90 10.54 6.36 7.84
CA PRO A 90 11.51 5.57 8.60
C PRO A 90 12.52 4.86 7.68
N GLY A 91 13.81 4.98 7.98
CA GLY A 91 14.89 4.39 7.17
C GLY A 91 15.15 5.06 5.80
N LYS A 92 14.36 6.06 5.38
CA LYS A 92 14.59 6.85 4.16
C LYS A 92 14.91 8.31 4.49
N ARG A 93 15.24 9.08 3.46
CA ARG A 93 15.57 10.51 3.58
C ARG A 93 14.32 11.35 3.87
N THR A 94 14.39 12.26 4.83
CA THR A 94 13.42 13.37 4.98
C THR A 94 13.53 14.40 3.85
N TYR A 95 12.38 14.87 3.36
CA TYR A 95 12.27 15.96 2.41
C TYR A 95 11.56 17.17 3.04
N GLU A 96 12.26 18.30 3.10
CA GLU A 96 11.80 19.53 3.75
C GLU A 96 11.43 20.60 2.69
N PHE A 97 10.29 21.26 2.89
CA PHE A 97 9.71 22.24 1.96
C PHE A 97 9.18 23.48 2.69
N THR A 98 9.23 24.64 2.03
CA THR A 98 8.52 25.86 2.40
C THR A 98 7.55 26.24 1.27
N ALA A 99 6.28 26.46 1.58
CA ALA A 99 5.26 27.00 0.69
C ALA A 99 5.23 28.54 0.70
N SER A 100 4.43 29.16 -0.18
CA SER A 100 4.32 30.63 -0.25
C SER A 100 3.53 31.21 0.92
N SER A 101 2.62 30.43 1.51
CA SER A 101 1.80 30.82 2.66
C SER A 101 1.60 29.64 3.64
N PRO A 102 1.12 29.89 4.88
CA PRO A 102 0.77 28.82 5.82
C PRO A 102 -0.38 27.95 5.30
N ALA A 103 -1.40 28.57 4.72
CA ALA A 103 -2.56 27.86 4.14
C ALA A 103 -2.14 26.94 2.98
N GLU A 104 -1.20 27.37 2.13
CA GLU A 104 -0.62 26.46 1.12
C GLU A 104 0.13 25.29 1.77
N ALA A 105 0.87 25.51 2.86
CA ALA A 105 1.61 24.44 3.52
C ALA A 105 0.68 23.41 4.19
N GLU A 106 -0.41 23.88 4.81
CA GLU A 106 -1.50 23.05 5.33
C GLU A 106 -2.13 22.22 4.20
N ASP A 107 -2.59 22.87 3.11
CA ASP A 107 -3.20 22.22 1.96
C ASP A 107 -2.26 21.22 1.23
N TRP A 108 -0.94 21.48 1.21
CA TRP A 108 0.04 20.49 0.75
C TRP A 108 0.15 19.29 1.70
N VAL A 109 0.15 19.50 3.02
CA VAL A 109 0.22 18.41 4.01
C VAL A 109 -1.05 17.57 3.98
N ASP A 110 -2.22 18.20 3.99
CA ASP A 110 -3.53 17.51 4.01
C ASP A 110 -3.74 16.67 2.75
N GLN A 111 -3.43 17.22 1.57
CA GLN A 111 -3.53 16.49 0.31
C GLN A 111 -2.60 15.27 0.27
N ILE A 112 -1.39 15.37 0.83
CA ILE A 112 -0.45 14.23 0.91
C ILE A 112 -0.93 13.22 1.95
N GLN A 113 -1.34 13.66 3.15
CA GLN A 113 -1.86 12.77 4.20
C GLN A 113 -3.11 12.00 3.75
N PHE A 114 -3.99 12.64 2.97
CA PHE A 114 -5.16 11.98 2.39
C PHE A 114 -4.75 10.81 1.50
N LEU A 115 -3.77 11.00 0.60
CA LEU A 115 -3.28 9.95 -0.28
C LEU A 115 -2.55 8.83 0.45
N LEU A 116 -1.80 9.15 1.51
CA LEU A 116 -1.13 8.15 2.32
C LEU A 116 -2.14 7.22 3.01
N LYS A 117 -3.26 7.78 3.50
CA LYS A 117 -4.36 7.00 4.07
C LYS A 117 -5.04 6.13 3.01
N ASP A 118 -5.34 6.71 1.84
CA ASP A 118 -5.94 6.00 0.70
C ASP A 118 -5.07 4.81 0.26
N LEU A 119 -3.77 5.05 0.00
CA LEU A 119 -2.77 4.01 -0.33
C LEU A 119 -2.68 2.91 0.75
N SER A 120 -2.73 3.27 2.04
CA SER A 120 -2.75 2.28 3.13
C SER A 120 -4.08 1.54 3.28
N SER A 121 -5.17 2.03 2.67
CA SER A 121 -6.49 1.41 2.72
C SER A 121 -6.71 0.40 1.57
N LEU A 122 -5.84 0.38 0.56
CA LEU A 122 -5.91 -0.61 -0.53
C LEU A 122 -5.39 -2.00 -0.11
N THR A 123 -4.70 -2.12 1.02
CA THR A 123 -4.35 -3.43 1.60
C THR A 123 -5.54 -3.99 2.36
N ILE A 124 -6.23 -4.97 1.77
CA ILE A 124 -7.22 -5.79 2.48
C ILE A 124 -6.47 -6.54 3.60
N PRO A 125 -6.82 -6.36 4.89
CA PRO A 125 -6.33 -7.25 5.92
C PRO A 125 -6.83 -8.67 5.62
N TYR A 126 -5.93 -9.63 5.59
CA TYR A 126 -6.31 -11.03 5.55
C TYR A 126 -6.69 -11.41 6.97
N ASP A 127 -8.00 -11.48 7.25
CA ASP A 127 -8.48 -11.95 8.54
C ASP A 127 -8.19 -13.45 8.63
N GLU A 128 -7.17 -13.83 9.40
CA GLU A 128 -6.82 -15.24 9.72
C GLU A 128 -7.77 -15.84 10.79
N GLU A 129 -8.91 -15.22 11.05
CA GLU A 129 -9.95 -15.68 11.98
C GLU A 129 -11.14 -16.28 11.21
N ASP A 130 -10.90 -17.39 10.48
CA ASP A 130 -11.90 -18.39 10.07
C ASP A 130 -11.19 -19.67 9.55
N GLU A 131 -10.21 -20.19 10.31
CA GLU A 131 -9.96 -21.64 10.28
C GLU A 131 -11.14 -22.31 11.02
N GLU A 132 -12.23 -22.55 10.28
CA GLU A 132 -13.31 -23.44 10.74
C GLU A 132 -12.70 -24.79 11.12
N GLU A 133 -12.67 -25.09 12.42
CA GLU A 133 -12.20 -26.37 12.98
C GLU A 133 -12.83 -27.52 12.19
N LEU A 134 -11.97 -28.25 11.49
CA LEU A 134 -12.31 -29.28 10.51
C LEU A 134 -13.34 -30.26 11.09
N TYR A 135 -14.51 -30.34 10.46
CA TYR A 135 -15.53 -31.36 10.75
C TYR A 135 -14.98 -32.77 10.49
N ASN A 136 -14.32 -33.36 11.49
CA ASN A 136 -14.05 -34.79 11.57
C ASN A 136 -15.34 -35.51 12.00
N ASP A 137 -16.23 -35.72 11.06
CA ASP A 137 -17.42 -36.56 11.26
C ASP A 137 -17.02 -38.05 11.19
N VAL A 138 -16.97 -38.68 12.40
CA VAL A 138 -16.63 -40.09 12.70
C VAL A 138 -17.11 -40.49 14.12
N ASP A 139 -17.34 -41.79 14.34
CA ASP A 139 -17.59 -42.44 15.65
C ASP A 139 -17.17 -43.92 15.59
N SER A 140 -16.96 -44.63 16.72
CA SER A 140 -17.08 -46.10 16.70
C SER A 140 -17.16 -46.82 18.05
N SER A 141 -17.86 -47.94 17.98
CA SER A 141 -17.91 -49.08 18.90
C SER A 141 -16.55 -49.82 19.05
N ASP A 142 -16.27 -50.54 20.14
CA ASP A 142 -17.15 -51.52 20.78
C ASP A 142 -16.97 -51.63 22.31
N SER A 143 -17.75 -52.53 22.91
CA SER A 143 -18.31 -52.51 24.25
C SER A 143 -17.49 -53.25 25.32
N VAL A 144 -17.70 -52.84 26.58
CA VAL A 144 -17.76 -53.75 27.74
C VAL A 144 -18.71 -53.20 28.81
N HIS A 145 -19.61 -54.04 29.31
CA HIS A 145 -20.72 -53.66 30.19
C HIS A 145 -20.46 -54.02 31.67
N THR A 146 -20.53 -53.03 32.57
CA THR A 146 -20.67 -53.28 34.02
C THR A 146 -21.70 -52.37 34.70
N THR A 147 -22.97 -52.77 34.58
CA THR A 147 -24.00 -52.76 35.64
C THR A 147 -24.15 -51.54 36.59
N SER A 148 -25.27 -50.84 36.39
CA SER A 148 -26.12 -50.18 37.42
C SER A 148 -25.70 -48.83 38.03
N HIS A 149 -26.32 -47.77 37.52
CA HIS A 149 -27.37 -47.03 38.26
C HIS A 149 -28.34 -46.39 37.25
N ASN A 150 -29.38 -45.71 37.73
CA ASN A 150 -30.71 -45.74 37.11
C ASN A 150 -31.29 -44.37 36.72
N THR A 151 -32.21 -44.41 35.74
CA THR A 151 -33.35 -43.48 35.54
C THR A 151 -33.17 -42.32 34.53
N THR A 152 -33.82 -42.51 33.37
CA THR A 152 -34.47 -41.50 32.48
C THR A 152 -33.68 -40.90 31.29
N LEU A 153 -34.08 -41.37 30.09
CA LEU A 153 -34.13 -40.72 28.75
C LEU A 153 -33.08 -39.63 28.42
N ASN A 154 -32.31 -39.73 27.32
CA ASN A 154 -32.88 -39.79 25.96
C ASN A 154 -31.90 -40.37 24.90
N GLN A 155 -32.51 -40.95 23.87
CA GLN A 155 -32.03 -41.73 22.72
C GLN A 155 -30.96 -41.12 21.74
N ASN A 156 -30.16 -42.04 21.18
CA ASN A 156 -29.45 -42.08 19.86
C ASN A 156 -27.96 -41.67 19.81
N GLU A 157 -26.97 -42.58 19.66
CA GLU A 157 -26.57 -43.49 18.53
C GLU A 157 -25.74 -42.74 17.45
N SER A 158 -24.42 -42.98 17.28
CA SER A 158 -23.68 -44.15 16.70
C SER A 158 -23.92 -44.35 15.19
N ASN A 159 -23.12 -45.05 14.37
CA ASN A 159 -21.76 -45.58 14.48
C ASN A 159 -21.07 -45.28 13.13
N VAL A 160 -19.74 -45.32 13.02
CA VAL A 160 -19.02 -45.23 11.73
C VAL A 160 -17.96 -46.32 11.61
N GLU A 161 -17.83 -46.87 10.40
CA GLU A 161 -16.77 -47.80 10.01
C GLU A 161 -15.96 -47.22 8.84
N MET A 162 -14.63 -47.27 8.91
CA MET A 162 -13.77 -47.20 7.71
C MET A 162 -13.67 -48.61 7.12
N GLU A 163 -13.69 -48.75 5.79
CA GLU A 163 -13.08 -49.91 5.14
C GLU A 163 -12.58 -49.57 3.72
N ASP A 164 -11.56 -50.30 3.28
CA ASP A 164 -10.75 -50.06 2.08
C ASP A 164 -11.49 -50.37 0.76
N ASP A 165 -10.98 -49.87 -0.38
CA ASP A 165 -10.67 -50.72 -1.55
C ASP A 165 -10.04 -49.96 -2.74
N ASP A 166 -8.89 -50.43 -3.22
CA ASP A 166 -8.21 -49.95 -4.43
C ASP A 166 -8.92 -50.43 -5.72
N ILE A 167 -9.91 -49.68 -6.21
CA ILE A 167 -10.52 -49.94 -7.53
C ILE A 167 -9.71 -49.27 -8.66
N TYR A 168 -8.86 -50.07 -9.32
CA TYR A 168 -8.25 -49.73 -10.61
C TYR A 168 -9.21 -50.02 -11.77
N GLU A 169 -9.67 -48.98 -12.48
CA GLU A 169 -10.42 -49.15 -13.73
C GLU A 169 -9.54 -48.83 -14.96
N VAL A 170 -9.12 -49.88 -15.68
CA VAL A 170 -8.29 -49.76 -16.89
C VAL A 170 -9.17 -49.60 -18.13
N MET A 171 -9.26 -48.39 -18.69
CA MET A 171 -9.95 -48.16 -19.96
C MET A 171 -9.12 -48.59 -21.19
N PRO A 172 -9.62 -49.51 -22.04
CA PRO A 172 -8.98 -49.86 -23.29
C PRO A 172 -9.20 -48.77 -24.36
N GLY A 173 -8.13 -48.11 -24.80
CA GLY A 173 -8.22 -47.00 -25.75
C GLY A 173 -8.38 -47.41 -27.22
N LYS A 174 -8.82 -46.45 -28.05
CA LYS A 174 -8.38 -46.24 -29.45
C LYS A 174 -8.67 -44.81 -29.91
N GLN A 175 -7.91 -44.37 -30.91
CA GLN A 175 -7.60 -42.96 -31.20
C GLN A 175 -8.50 -42.34 -32.31
N PRO A 176 -8.07 -41.31 -33.08
CA PRO A 176 -8.58 -39.96 -32.91
C PRO A 176 -9.34 -39.47 -34.16
N ASN A 177 -9.94 -38.28 -34.09
CA ASN A 177 -10.23 -37.51 -35.29
C ASN A 177 -9.89 -36.04 -35.09
N LYS A 178 -8.92 -35.55 -35.88
CA LYS A 178 -8.72 -34.13 -36.15
C LYS A 178 -9.34 -33.83 -37.49
N GLN A 179 -10.11 -32.75 -37.58
CA GLN A 179 -10.12 -31.89 -38.76
C GLN A 179 -10.43 -30.45 -38.35
#